data_AF-A0A7C0XC42-F1
#
_entry.id   AF-A0A7C0XC42-F1
#
_cell.length_a   1.000
_cell.length_b   1.000
_cell.length_c   1.000
_cell.angle_alpha   90.00
_cell.angle_beta   90.00
_cell.angle_gamma   90.00
#
_symmetry.space_group_name_H-M   'P 1'
#
loop_
_entity.id
_entity.type
_entity.pdbx_description
1 polymer ?
#
loop_
_entity_poly.entity_id
_entity_poly.type
_entity_poly.pdbx_seq_one_letter_code
_entity_poly.pdbx_strand_id
1 'polypeptide(L)'
;MDKVLSARVDESVIKKLNMLSRQLNLTKKAILEGAILRYAEQVTVEKKIDILDLTFGSWKRDEAISDTVNRVRNAFQTSMERHQR
;
A
#
# COMPACT_ATOMS: atom_id res chain seq x y z
N MET A 1 -13.19 2.25 10.36
CA MET A 1 -13.78 3.60 10.41
C MET A 1 -14.27 3.92 9.02
N ASP A 2 -15.54 4.23 8.84
CA ASP A 2 -16.09 4.53 7.51
C ASP A 2 -15.66 5.94 7.06
N LYS A 3 -15.36 6.07 5.76
CA LYS A 3 -15.02 7.36 5.12
C LYS A 3 -15.98 7.62 3.97
N VAL A 4 -16.29 8.89 3.73
CA VAL A 4 -17.13 9.31 2.60
C VAL A 4 -16.27 9.36 1.35
N LEU A 5 -16.69 8.65 0.30
CA LEU A 5 -16.10 8.68 -1.04
C LEU A 5 -17.13 9.22 -2.02
N SER A 6 -16.75 10.20 -2.84
CA SER A 6 -17.56 10.72 -3.93
C SER A 6 -16.79 10.65 -5.25
N ALA A 7 -17.46 10.20 -6.31
CA ALA A 7 -16.88 10.09 -7.64
C ALA A 7 -17.96 10.28 -8.71
N ARG A 8 -17.59 10.83 -9.87
CA ARG A 8 -18.46 10.86 -11.05
C ARG A 8 -18.45 9.48 -11.70
N VAL A 9 -19.64 8.94 -11.97
CA VAL A 9 -19.82 7.59 -12.51
C VAL A 9 -20.88 7.66 -13.60
N ASP A 10 -20.66 6.93 -14.70
CA ASP A 10 -21.62 6.87 -15.80
C ASP A 10 -22.96 6.29 -15.36
N GLU A 11 -24.04 6.82 -15.95
CA GLU A 11 -25.41 6.40 -15.63
C GLU A 11 -25.63 4.89 -15.86
N SER A 12 -25.02 4.35 -16.92
CA SER A 12 -25.10 2.92 -17.25
C SER A 12 -24.53 2.04 -16.14
N VAL A 13 -23.47 2.49 -15.48
CA VAL A 13 -22.82 1.78 -14.36
C VAL A 13 -23.71 1.85 -13.12
N ILE A 14 -24.30 3.02 -12.82
CA ILE A 14 -25.24 3.17 -11.71
C ILE A 14 -26.47 2.26 -11.89
N LYS A 15 -27.00 2.16 -13.12
CA LYS A 15 -28.12 1.24 -13.44
C LYS A 15 -27.76 -0.21 -13.14
N LYS A 16 -26.59 -0.67 -13.59
CA LYS A 16 -26.09 -2.03 -13.31
C LYS A 16 -25.90 -2.27 -11.80
N LEU A 17 -25.34 -1.31 -11.08
CA LEU A 17 -25.15 -1.40 -9.63
C LEU A 17 -26.50 -1.54 -8.89
N ASN A 18 -27.52 -0.78 -9.31
CA ASN A 18 -28.86 -0.88 -8.74
C ASN A 18 -29.50 -2.24 -9.02
N MET A 19 -29.34 -2.78 -10.23
CA MET A 19 -29.83 -4.12 -10.57
C MET A 19 -29.16 -5.20 -9.70
N LEU A 20 -27.82 -5.15 -9.59
CA LEU A 20 -27.05 -6.08 -8.76
C LEU A 20 -27.45 -6.03 -7.29
N SER A 21 -27.65 -4.81 -6.75
CA SER A 21 -28.12 -4.61 -5.38
C SER A 21 -29.45 -5.30 -5.12
N ARG A 22 -30.39 -5.23 -6.06
CA ARG A 22 -31.69 -5.91 -5.96
C ARG A 22 -31.58 -7.42 -6.10
N GLN A 23 -30.78 -7.90 -7.05
CA GLN A 23 -30.64 -9.34 -7.32
C GLN A 23 -29.93 -10.09 -6.19
N LEU A 24 -28.89 -9.48 -5.62
CA LEU A 24 -28.08 -10.10 -4.56
C LEU A 24 -28.60 -9.78 -3.16
N ASN A 25 -29.63 -8.92 -3.04
CA ASN A 25 -30.12 -8.39 -1.77
C ASN A 25 -29.00 -7.79 -0.90
N LEU A 26 -28.06 -7.08 -1.55
CA LEU A 26 -26.92 -6.44 -0.91
C LEU A 26 -27.00 -4.93 -1.07
N THR A 27 -26.42 -4.19 -0.13
CA THR A 27 -26.29 -2.75 -0.26
C THR A 27 -25.29 -2.39 -1.35
N LYS A 28 -25.46 -1.22 -1.98
CA LYS A 28 -24.51 -0.71 -2.98
C LYS A 28 -23.09 -0.60 -2.40
N LYS A 29 -22.97 -0.25 -1.11
CA LYS A 29 -21.71 -0.23 -0.35
C LYS A 29 -21.07 -1.61 -0.36
N ALA A 30 -21.78 -2.64 0.08
CA ALA A 30 -21.25 -4.01 0.16
C ALA A 30 -20.80 -4.53 -1.22
N ILE A 31 -21.54 -4.21 -2.28
CA ILE A 31 -21.17 -4.59 -3.66
C ILE A 31 -19.88 -3.87 -4.09
N LEU A 32 -19.78 -2.56 -3.86
CA LEU A 32 -18.59 -1.79 -4.23
C LEU A 32 -17.36 -2.23 -3.44
N GLU A 33 -17.48 -2.41 -2.12
CA GLU A 33 -16.38 -2.90 -1.27
C GLU A 33 -15.92 -4.29 -1.70
N GLY A 34 -16.86 -5.22 -1.93
CA GLY A 34 -16.53 -6.56 -2.41
C GLY A 34 -15.88 -6.57 -3.80
N ALA A 35 -16.33 -5.71 -4.71
CA ALA A 35 -15.73 -5.58 -6.03
C ALA A 35 -14.30 -5.00 -5.97
N ILE A 36 -14.07 -3.97 -5.15
CA ILE A 36 -12.76 -3.37 -4.95
C ILE A 36 -11.79 -4.38 -4.34
N LEU A 37 -12.21 -5.14 -3.33
CA LEU A 37 -11.38 -6.17 -2.70
C LEU A 37 -10.99 -7.26 -3.70
N ARG A 38 -11.96 -7.80 -4.45
CA ARG A 38 -11.69 -8.82 -5.48
C ARG A 38 -10.77 -8.30 -6.57
N TYR A 39 -10.97 -7.06 -7.01
CA TYR A 39 -10.09 -6.45 -8.00
C TYR A 39 -8.67 -6.24 -7.46
N ALA A 40 -8.53 -5.82 -6.20
CA ALA A 40 -7.23 -5.70 -5.54
C ALA A 40 -6.53 -7.07 -5.48
N GLU A 41 -7.23 -8.11 -5.03
CA GLU A 41 -6.71 -9.49 -4.99
C GLU A 41 -6.26 -9.96 -6.38
N GLN A 42 -7.09 -9.76 -7.41
CA GLN A 42 -6.73 -10.10 -8.79
C GLN A 42 -5.49 -9.36 -9.27
N VAL A 43 -5.40 -8.04 -9.04
CA VAL A 43 -4.24 -7.25 -9.45
C VAL A 43 -2.97 -7.67 -8.69
N THR A 44 -3.07 -7.98 -7.40
CA THR A 44 -1.93 -8.47 -6.60
C THR A 44 -1.42 -9.80 -7.14
N VAL A 45 -2.34 -10.73 -7.47
CA VAL A 45 -2.01 -12.05 -8.02
C VAL A 45 -1.44 -11.94 -9.44
N GLU A 46 -2.09 -11.18 -10.32
CA GLU A 46 -1.69 -11.05 -11.74
C GLU A 46 -0.38 -10.31 -11.92
N LYS A 47 -0.12 -9.27 -11.12
CA LYS A 47 1.11 -8.48 -11.25
C LYS A 47 2.28 -9.00 -10.42
N LYS A 48 2.10 -10.08 -9.63
CA LYS A 48 3.08 -10.52 -8.59
C LYS A 48 3.61 -9.33 -7.77
N ILE A 49 2.77 -8.31 -7.57
CA ILE A 49 3.18 -7.13 -6.82
C ILE A 49 3.07 -7.51 -5.36
N ASP A 50 4.19 -7.89 -4.77
CA ASP A 50 4.29 -7.91 -3.33
C ASP A 50 4.35 -6.45 -2.86
N ILE A 51 3.24 -5.99 -2.27
CA ILE A 51 3.11 -4.63 -1.71
C ILE A 51 4.21 -4.40 -0.67
N LEU A 52 4.67 -5.45 0.00
CA LEU A 52 5.79 -5.41 0.92
C LEU A 52 7.11 -5.19 0.18
N ASP A 53 7.34 -5.78 -1.00
CA ASP A 53 8.52 -5.46 -1.81
C ASP A 53 8.51 -4.01 -2.33
N LEU A 54 7.35 -3.44 -2.64
CA LEU A 54 7.25 -2.02 -3.07
C LEU A 54 7.49 -1.04 -1.92
N THR A 55 7.00 -1.36 -0.72
CA THR A 55 7.13 -0.49 0.46
C THR A 55 8.48 -0.69 1.18
N PHE A 56 8.92 -1.93 1.31
CA PHE A 56 10.24 -2.31 1.83
C PHE A 56 11.35 -2.30 0.78
N GLY A 57 11.07 -1.92 -0.47
CA GLY A 57 12.11 -1.62 -1.46
C GLY A 57 13.11 -0.58 -0.94
N SER A 58 12.63 0.36 -0.11
CA SER A 58 13.44 1.33 0.65
C SER A 58 14.42 0.69 1.66
N TRP A 59 14.20 -0.58 2.02
CA TRP A 59 14.99 -1.37 2.96
C TRP A 59 15.96 -2.35 2.29
N LYS A 60 15.81 -2.56 0.97
CA LYS A 60 16.84 -3.23 0.15
C LYS A 60 17.97 -2.22 -0.06
N ARG A 61 18.93 -2.21 0.88
CA ARG A 61 20.15 -1.44 0.76
C ARG A 61 21.13 -2.17 -0.13
N ASP A 62 21.69 -1.46 -1.10
CA ASP A 62 22.82 -1.94 -1.91
C ASP A 62 24.12 -2.06 -1.08
N GLU A 63 24.19 -1.39 0.08
CA GLU A 63 25.32 -1.48 1.00
C GLU A 63 25.26 -2.78 1.83
N ALA A 64 26.41 -3.44 1.99
CA ALA A 64 26.53 -4.56 2.90
C ALA A 64 26.32 -4.09 4.35
N ILE A 65 25.73 -4.95 5.19
CA ILE A 65 25.43 -4.63 6.59
C ILE A 65 26.70 -4.16 7.34
N SER A 66 27.85 -4.74 7.02
CA SER A 66 29.16 -4.36 7.55
C SER A 66 29.50 -2.90 7.30
N ASP A 67 29.16 -2.39 6.13
CA ASP A 67 29.53 -1.04 5.70
C ASP A 67 28.68 0.00 6.44
N THR A 68 27.39 -0.29 6.64
CA THR A 68 26.52 0.54 7.48
C THR A 68 27.03 0.60 8.92
N VAL A 69 27.40 -0.54 9.50
CA VAL A 69 27.89 -0.62 10.89
C VAL A 69 29.19 0.16 11.05
N ASN A 70 30.13 -0.01 10.12
CA ASN A 70 31.40 0.70 10.15
C ASN A 70 31.21 2.21 9.98
N ARG A 71 30.33 2.63 9.05
CA ARG A 71 29.99 4.05 8.84
C ARG A 71 29.39 4.69 10.08
N VAL A 72 28.46 4.02 10.76
CA VAL A 72 27.83 4.53 11.98
C VAL A 72 28.85 4.61 13.13
N ARG A 73 29.70 3.59 13.31
CA ARG A 73 30.75 3.62 14.35
C ARG A 73 31.73 4.77 14.12
N ASN A 74 32.19 4.96 12.89
CA ASN A 74 33.12 6.04 12.57
C ASN A 74 32.49 7.41 12.82
N ALA A 75 31.25 7.63 12.37
CA ALA A 75 30.53 8.88 12.62
C ALA A 75 30.35 9.17 14.12
N PHE A 76 30.03 8.13 14.90
CA PHE A 76 29.89 8.23 16.36
C PHE A 76 31.23 8.56 17.03
N GLN A 77 32.30 7.86 16.66
CA GLN A 77 33.64 8.07 17.18
C GLN A 77 34.12 9.50 16.88
N THR A 78 34.00 9.95 15.63
CA THR A 78 34.37 11.33 15.24
C THR A 78 33.56 12.38 16.01
N SER A 79 32.27 12.12 16.27
CA SER A 79 31.45 13.02 17.10
C SER A 79 31.92 13.09 18.55
N MET A 80 32.34 11.96 19.12
CA MET A 80 32.85 11.90 20.50
C MET A 80 34.22 12.58 20.62
N GLU A 81 35.14 12.29 19.70
CA GLU A 81 36.46 12.93 19.64
C GLU A 81 36.36 14.46 19.44
N ARG A 82 35.37 14.92 18.66
CA ARG A 82 35.09 16.35 18.49
C ARG A 82 34.60 17.01 19.78
N HIS A 83 33.86 16.30 20.63
CA HIS A 83 33.37 16.85 21.89
C HIS A 83 34.40 16.83 23.02
N GLN A 84 35.42 15.95 22.91
CA GLN A 84 36.51 15.85 23.88
C GLN A 84 37.70 16.79 23.61
N ARG A 85 37.72 17.49 22.47
CA ARG A 85 38.64 18.62 22.21
C ARG A 85 37.99 19.93 22.64
#